data_AF-A0A6L5T624-F1
#
_entry.id   AF-A0A6L5T624-F1
#
_cell.length_a   1.000
_cell.length_b   1.000
_cell.length_c   1.000
_cell.angle_alpha   90.00
_cell.angle_beta   90.00
_cell.angle_gamma   90.00
#
_symmetry.space_group_name_H-M   'P 1'
#
loop_
_entity.id
_entity.type
_entity.pdbx_description
1 polymer ?
#
loop_
_entity_poly.entity_id
_entity_poly.type
_entity_poly.pdbx_seq_one_letter_code
_entity_poly.pdbx_strand_id
1 'polypeptide(L)'
;MNKGKIRTRRLTIRAKILIPSIIIVVLVCGLMGYNSYTRFEKSMVRMGVEEADMAATIVADSLDANLVYKVTVGSEGTQVYQNLQGDLRKKQKACGIAFLYTLYTDGKKVYYGVDSDEDAAKVGDEFAESYAELESVFGGKEYI
;
A
#
# COMPACT_ATOMS: atom_id res chain seq x y z
N MET A 1 -10.62 21.08 73.18
CA MET A 1 -9.38 21.63 72.59
C MET A 1 -8.86 20.67 71.52
N ASN A 2 -9.06 20.96 70.23
CA ASN A 2 -8.10 20.68 69.14
C ASN A 2 -8.65 21.27 67.82
N LYS A 3 -8.11 22.40 67.36
CA LYS A 3 -8.41 22.94 66.02
C LYS A 3 -7.39 22.33 65.06
N GLY A 4 -7.86 21.42 64.20
CA GLY A 4 -7.03 20.80 63.16
C GLY A 4 -6.40 21.88 62.27
N LYS A 5 -5.07 21.94 62.25
CA LYS A 5 -4.30 22.82 61.34
C LYS A 5 -4.51 22.36 59.90
N ILE A 6 -5.30 23.11 59.13
CA ILE A 6 -5.36 22.95 57.67
C ILE A 6 -4.03 23.46 57.09
N ARG A 7 -3.14 22.54 56.72
CA ARG A 7 -1.89 22.86 56.01
C ARG A 7 -2.23 23.20 54.55
N THR A 8 -2.42 24.48 54.25
CA THR A 8 -2.42 24.95 52.86
C THR A 8 -0.98 24.95 52.34
N ARG A 9 -0.56 23.89 51.63
CA ARG A 9 0.66 23.93 50.80
C ARG A 9 0.46 25.02 49.74
N ARG A 10 1.01 26.22 49.97
CA ARG A 10 0.91 27.35 49.05
C ARG A 10 1.85 27.11 47.87
N LEU A 11 1.32 26.59 46.76
CA LEU A 11 2.00 26.68 45.47
C LEU A 11 2.24 28.17 45.15
N THR A 12 3.46 28.52 44.73
CA THR A 12 3.84 29.88 44.35
C THR A 12 2.97 30.38 43.19
N ILE A 13 2.69 31.68 43.15
CA ILE A 13 1.83 32.31 42.10
C ILE A 13 2.32 31.95 40.68
N ARG A 14 3.65 31.85 40.50
CA ARG A 14 4.27 31.38 39.26
C ARG A 14 3.80 29.97 38.85
N ALA A 15 3.74 29.02 39.78
CA ALA A 15 3.26 27.67 39.49
C ALA A 15 1.78 27.64 39.11
N LYS A 16 0.95 28.52 39.71
CA LYS A 16 -0.48 28.61 39.38
C LYS A 16 -0.76 29.09 37.96
N ILE A 17 0.17 29.83 37.35
CA ILE A 17 0.03 30.33 35.97
C ILE A 17 0.74 29.38 34.98
N LEU A 18 1.89 28.83 35.38
CA LEU A 18 2.72 27.99 34.53
C LEU A 18 2.10 26.61 34.27
N ILE A 19 1.50 25.97 35.30
CA ILE A 19 0.86 24.66 35.17
C ILE A 19 -0.29 24.66 34.13
N PRO A 20 -1.30 25.56 34.19
CA PRO A 20 -2.38 25.56 33.20
C PRO A 20 -1.89 25.90 31.79
N SER A 21 -0.88 26.77 31.65
CA SER A 21 -0.26 27.05 30.35
C SER A 21 0.35 25.78 29.73
N ILE A 22 1.11 25.01 30.51
CA ILE A 22 1.69 23.73 30.05
C ILE A 22 0.57 22.74 29.67
N ILE A 23 -0.49 22.63 30.47
CA ILE A 23 -1.61 21.74 30.17
C ILE A 23 -2.27 22.12 28.84
N ILE A 24 -2.50 23.41 28.59
CA ILE A 24 -3.08 23.89 27.34
C ILE A 24 -2.17 23.55 26.15
N VAL A 25 -0.86 23.79 26.26
CA VAL A 25 0.10 23.45 25.21
C VAL A 25 0.08 21.96 24.91
N VAL A 26 0.11 21.10 25.95
CA VAL A 26 0.04 19.65 25.78
C VAL A 26 -1.26 19.21 25.11
N LEU A 27 -2.40 19.80 25.48
CA LEU A 27 -3.69 19.50 24.85
C LEU A 27 -3.72 19.90 23.38
N VAL A 28 -3.21 21.09 23.03
CA VAL A 28 -3.13 21.56 21.64
C VAL A 28 -2.20 20.66 20.82
N CYS A 29 -1.02 20.34 21.34
CA CYS A 29 -0.09 19.41 20.70
C CYS A 29 -0.71 18.02 20.50
N GLY A 30 -1.46 17.52 21.47
CA GLY A 30 -2.17 16.24 21.36
C GLY A 30 -3.24 16.25 20.26
N LEU A 31 -4.07 17.29 20.20
CA LEU A 31 -5.09 17.44 19.15
C LEU A 31 -4.47 17.59 17.76
N MET A 32 -3.40 18.39 17.63
CA MET A 32 -2.66 18.53 16.38
C MET A 32 -2.03 17.21 15.97
N GLY A 33 -1.41 16.48 16.90
CA GLY A 33 -0.81 15.17 16.65
C GLY A 33 -1.85 14.16 16.15
N TYR A 34 -3.01 14.11 16.79
CA TYR A 34 -4.11 13.21 16.38
C TYR A 34 -4.65 13.55 14.97
N ASN A 35 -4.94 14.82 14.72
CA ASN A 35 -5.43 15.27 13.41
C ASN A 35 -4.38 15.06 12.30
N SER A 36 -3.11 15.27 12.64
CA SER A 36 -1.99 15.05 11.72
C SER A 36 -1.84 13.56 11.39
N TYR A 37 -1.86 12.70 12.40
CA TYR A 37 -1.70 11.25 12.24
C TYR A 37 -2.77 10.65 11.33
N THR A 38 -4.05 10.98 11.57
CA THR A 38 -5.16 10.49 10.74
C THR A 38 -5.09 10.99 9.30
N ARG A 39 -4.55 12.20 9.06
CA ARG A 39 -4.33 12.73 7.72
C ARG A 39 -3.14 12.08 7.03
N PHE A 40 -2.07 11.79 7.78
CA PHE A 40 -0.89 11.11 7.25
C PHE A 40 -1.23 9.71 6.75
N GLU A 41 -1.97 8.93 7.52
CA GLU A 41 -2.41 7.58 7.11
C GLU A 41 -3.13 7.61 5.75
N LYS A 42 -4.15 8.48 5.61
CA LYS A 42 -4.88 8.63 4.34
C LYS A 42 -3.98 9.10 3.19
N SER A 43 -3.01 9.96 3.50
CA SER A 43 -2.08 10.48 2.49
C SER A 43 -1.09 9.40 2.05
N MET A 44 -0.64 8.54 2.96
CA MET A 44 0.22 7.41 2.65
C MET A 44 -0.49 6.37 1.79
N VAL A 45 -1.76 6.06 2.09
CA VAL A 45 -2.55 5.12 1.26
C VAL A 45 -2.71 5.67 -0.15
N ARG A 46 -3.08 6.95 -0.31
CA ARG A 46 -3.21 7.55 -1.64
C ARG A 46 -1.88 7.57 -2.40
N MET A 47 -0.79 7.91 -1.72
CA MET A 47 0.54 7.89 -2.33
C MET A 47 0.93 6.49 -2.79
N GLY A 48 0.62 5.45 -2.00
CA GLY A 48 0.85 4.06 -2.39
C GLY A 48 0.04 3.63 -3.62
N VAL A 49 -1.21 4.10 -3.75
CA VAL A 49 -2.02 3.86 -4.97
C VAL A 49 -1.40 4.54 -6.19
N GLU A 50 -0.99 5.81 -6.07
CA GLU A 50 -0.32 6.55 -7.14
C GLU A 50 1.02 5.90 -7.55
N GLU A 51 1.79 5.40 -6.59
CA GLU A 51 3.04 4.67 -6.85
C GLU A 51 2.79 3.33 -7.55
N ALA A 52 1.76 2.58 -7.13
CA ALA A 52 1.38 1.31 -7.74
C ALA A 52 0.89 1.49 -9.19
N ASP A 53 0.07 2.51 -9.43
CA ASP A 53 -0.42 2.85 -10.76
C ASP A 53 0.73 3.26 -11.71
N MET A 54 1.63 4.12 -11.23
CA MET A 54 2.83 4.50 -11.98
C MET A 54 3.70 3.27 -12.30
N ALA A 55 3.90 2.38 -11.33
CA ALA A 55 4.66 1.15 -11.53
C ALA A 55 4.01 0.23 -12.56
N ALA A 56 2.68 0.04 -12.48
CA ALA A 56 1.91 -0.75 -13.43
C ALA A 56 2.05 -0.20 -14.85
N THR A 57 1.92 1.12 -15.01
CA THR A 57 2.08 1.81 -16.31
C THR A 57 3.49 1.63 -16.88
N ILE A 58 4.54 1.87 -16.08
CA ILE A 58 5.93 1.67 -16.52
C ILE A 58 6.20 0.21 -16.92
N VAL A 59 5.64 -0.74 -16.17
CA VAL A 59 5.79 -2.16 -16.46
C VAL A 59 5.06 -2.51 -17.75
N ALA A 60 3.81 -2.10 -17.91
CA ALA A 60 3.02 -2.34 -19.12
C ALA A 60 3.70 -1.79 -20.38
N ASP A 61 4.25 -0.57 -20.32
CA ASP A 61 4.97 0.07 -21.43
C ASP A 61 6.30 -0.61 -21.76
N SER A 62 6.91 -1.30 -20.79
CA SER A 62 8.24 -1.91 -20.94
C SER A 62 8.22 -3.42 -21.20
N LEU A 63 7.11 -4.10 -20.97
CA LEU A 63 6.97 -5.53 -21.23
C LEU A 63 6.76 -5.81 -22.72
N ASP A 64 7.47 -6.81 -23.25
CA ASP A 64 7.24 -7.29 -24.62
C ASP A 64 5.94 -8.11 -24.66
N ALA A 65 4.88 -7.49 -25.17
CA ALA A 65 3.57 -8.11 -25.32
C ALA A 65 3.62 -9.43 -26.11
N ASN A 66 4.56 -9.60 -27.05
CA ASN A 66 4.70 -10.84 -27.81
C ASN A 66 5.26 -11.99 -26.95
N LEU A 67 6.05 -11.68 -25.94
CA LEU A 67 6.54 -12.68 -24.98
C LEU A 67 5.45 -13.01 -23.98
N VAL A 68 4.72 -12.02 -23.48
CA VAL A 68 3.59 -12.22 -22.56
C VAL A 68 2.53 -13.14 -23.18
N TYR A 69 2.18 -12.94 -24.46
CA TYR A 69 1.21 -13.78 -25.17
C TYR A 69 1.66 -15.24 -25.33
N LYS A 70 2.97 -15.52 -25.27
CA LYS A 70 3.50 -16.89 -25.37
C LYS A 70 3.50 -17.63 -24.03
N VAL A 71 3.21 -16.94 -22.92
CA VAL A 71 3.10 -17.56 -21.60
C VAL A 71 1.77 -18.29 -21.51
N THR A 72 1.84 -19.61 -21.47
CA THR A 72 0.69 -20.50 -21.21
C THR A 72 0.96 -21.37 -19.99
N VAL A 73 -0.07 -22.04 -19.48
CA VAL A 73 0.06 -23.02 -18.39
C VAL A 73 1.20 -24.01 -18.69
N GLY A 74 2.12 -24.19 -17.73
CA GLY A 74 3.31 -25.03 -17.89
C GLY A 74 4.54 -24.32 -18.47
N SER A 75 4.47 -23.02 -18.73
CA SER A 75 5.60 -22.24 -19.26
C SER A 75 6.66 -21.88 -18.23
N GLU A 76 6.46 -22.17 -16.94
CA GLU A 76 7.31 -21.73 -15.82
C GLU A 76 8.77 -22.21 -15.97
N GLY A 77 8.98 -23.37 -16.59
CA GLY A 77 10.30 -23.92 -16.88
C GLY A 77 10.96 -23.37 -18.15
N THR A 78 10.27 -22.54 -18.93
CA THR A 78 10.77 -22.02 -20.20
C THR A 78 11.64 -20.79 -20.00
N GLN A 79 12.58 -20.56 -20.92
CA GLN A 79 13.41 -19.36 -20.90
C GLN A 79 12.58 -18.08 -21.05
N VAL A 80 11.46 -18.14 -21.79
CA VAL A 80 10.57 -16.99 -22.00
C VAL A 80 9.95 -16.55 -20.68
N TYR A 81 9.40 -17.48 -19.90
CA TYR A 81 8.83 -17.19 -18.59
C TYR A 81 9.89 -16.67 -17.63
N GLN A 82 11.06 -17.31 -17.55
CA GLN A 82 12.13 -16.91 -16.63
C GLN A 82 12.66 -15.50 -16.95
N ASN A 83 12.76 -15.15 -18.24
CA ASN A 83 13.15 -13.81 -18.66
C ASN A 83 12.10 -12.77 -18.24
N LEU A 84 10.82 -13.03 -18.52
CA LEU A 84 9.72 -12.15 -18.13
C LEU A 84 9.68 -11.99 -16.61
N GLN A 85 9.71 -13.08 -15.85
CA GLN A 85 9.72 -13.04 -14.38
C GLN A 85 10.93 -12.26 -13.85
N GLY A 86 12.11 -12.45 -14.45
CA GLY A 86 13.30 -11.69 -14.12
C GLY A 86 13.15 -10.20 -14.37
N ASP A 87 12.50 -9.81 -15.46
CA ASP A 87 12.25 -8.41 -15.79
C ASP A 87 11.18 -7.79 -14.89
N LEU A 88 10.07 -8.49 -14.61
CA LEU A 88 9.09 -8.08 -13.61
C LEU A 88 9.77 -7.88 -12.24
N ARG A 89 10.61 -8.82 -11.78
CA ARG A 89 11.35 -8.68 -10.51
C ARG A 89 12.26 -7.45 -10.46
N LYS A 90 12.95 -7.14 -11.55
CA LYS A 90 13.77 -5.92 -11.63
C LYS A 90 12.89 -4.67 -11.51
N LYS A 91 11.75 -4.65 -12.18
CA LYS A 91 10.82 -3.52 -12.16
C LYS A 91 10.14 -3.35 -10.81
N GLN A 92 9.65 -4.44 -10.21
CA GLN A 92 9.13 -4.48 -8.84
C GLN A 92 10.12 -3.82 -7.86
N LYS A 93 11.40 -4.24 -7.89
CA LYS A 93 12.45 -3.68 -7.04
C LYS A 93 12.76 -2.21 -7.36
N ALA A 94 12.77 -1.84 -8.64
CA ALA A 94 13.05 -0.46 -9.05
C ALA A 94 11.93 0.51 -8.66
N CYS A 95 10.67 0.06 -8.71
CA CYS A 95 9.50 0.84 -8.35
C CYS A 95 9.16 0.77 -6.85
N GLY A 96 9.84 -0.07 -6.07
CA GLY A 96 9.58 -0.22 -4.63
C GLY A 96 8.24 -0.86 -4.29
N ILE A 97 7.66 -1.64 -5.21
CA ILE A 97 6.33 -2.25 -5.05
C ILE A 97 6.46 -3.61 -4.35
N ALA A 98 5.51 -3.91 -3.44
CA ALA A 98 5.49 -5.16 -2.70
C ALA A 98 5.23 -6.37 -3.61
N PHE A 99 4.24 -6.29 -4.51
CA PHE A 99 3.83 -7.39 -5.39
C PHE A 99 3.63 -6.89 -6.82
N LEU A 100 4.13 -7.63 -7.81
CA LEU A 100 3.95 -7.30 -9.22
C LEU A 100 3.69 -8.57 -10.03
N TYR A 101 2.53 -8.64 -10.67
CA TYR A 101 2.14 -9.80 -11.47
C TYR A 101 1.30 -9.38 -12.67
N THR A 102 1.21 -10.26 -13.66
CA THR A 102 0.29 -10.10 -14.79
C THR A 102 -0.94 -10.97 -14.60
N LEU A 103 -2.08 -10.49 -15.08
CA LEU A 103 -3.34 -11.24 -15.11
C LEU A 103 -3.81 -11.41 -16.55
N TYR A 104 -4.46 -12.53 -16.82
CA TYR A 104 -5.16 -12.76 -18.08
C TYR A 104 -6.54 -13.37 -17.83
N THR A 105 -7.39 -13.36 -18.85
CA THR A 105 -8.77 -13.83 -18.72
C THR A 105 -9.20 -14.63 -19.95
N ASP A 106 -10.11 -15.57 -19.74
CA ASP A 106 -10.87 -16.29 -20.78
C ASP A 106 -12.26 -15.68 -21.02
N GLY A 107 -12.55 -14.52 -20.42
CA GLY A 107 -13.85 -13.86 -20.42
C GLY A 107 -14.85 -14.40 -19.40
N LYS A 108 -14.44 -15.36 -18.55
CA LYS A 108 -15.25 -15.91 -17.44
C LYS A 108 -14.56 -15.76 -16.10
N LYS A 109 -13.26 -16.03 -16.06
CA LYS A 109 -12.42 -15.99 -14.87
C LYS A 109 -11.15 -15.21 -15.14
N VAL A 110 -10.44 -14.89 -14.07
CA VAL A 110 -9.16 -14.19 -14.10
C VAL A 110 -8.09 -15.13 -13.58
N TYR A 111 -6.93 -15.14 -14.22
CA TYR A 111 -5.85 -16.07 -13.93
C TYR A 111 -4.51 -15.34 -13.84
N TYR A 112 -3.61 -15.85 -13.00
CA TYR A 112 -2.24 -15.39 -12.93
C TYR A 112 -1.46 -15.76 -14.19
N GLY A 113 -0.75 -14.79 -14.76
CA GLY A 113 0.21 -14.97 -15.85
C GLY A 113 1.61 -15.18 -15.30
N VAL A 114 2.36 -14.09 -15.16
CA VAL A 114 3.72 -14.10 -14.60
C VAL A 114 3.71 -13.37 -13.27
N ASP A 115 4.17 -14.02 -12.22
CA ASP A 115 4.29 -13.46 -10.88
C ASP A 115 5.76 -13.28 -10.50
N SER A 116 6.11 -12.08 -10.02
CA SER A 116 7.48 -11.71 -9.66
C SER A 116 7.90 -12.19 -8.27
N ASP A 117 7.00 -12.68 -7.44
CA ASP A 117 7.31 -13.11 -6.08
C ASP A 117 8.24 -14.35 -6.04
N GLU A 118 8.87 -14.60 -4.88
CA GLU A 118 9.57 -15.85 -4.58
C GLU A 118 8.59 -17.02 -4.49
N ASP A 119 7.44 -16.81 -3.84
CA ASP A 119 6.32 -17.75 -3.76
C ASP A 119 5.30 -17.50 -4.88
N ALA A 120 5.80 -17.36 -6.11
CA ALA A 120 5.00 -17.01 -7.28
C ALA A 120 3.80 -17.96 -7.50
N ALA A 121 2.64 -17.37 -7.77
CA ALA A 121 1.50 -18.10 -8.33
C ALA A 121 1.88 -18.76 -9.67
N LYS A 122 1.29 -19.93 -9.96
CA LYS A 122 1.52 -20.62 -11.23
C LYS A 122 0.71 -19.98 -12.33
N VAL A 123 1.20 -20.14 -13.56
CA VAL A 123 0.47 -19.69 -14.75
C VAL A 123 -0.85 -20.46 -14.81
N GLY A 124 -1.97 -19.74 -14.78
CA GLY A 124 -3.31 -20.31 -14.80
C GLY A 124 -3.93 -20.58 -13.44
N ASP A 125 -3.26 -20.26 -12.33
CA ASP A 125 -3.92 -20.21 -11.03
C ASP A 125 -5.01 -19.14 -11.04
N GLU A 126 -6.17 -19.45 -10.45
CA GLU A 126 -7.32 -18.55 -10.43
C GLU A 126 -7.06 -17.36 -9.49
N PHE A 127 -7.30 -16.16 -9.99
CA PHE A 127 -7.24 -14.93 -9.21
C PHE A 127 -8.47 -14.84 -8.30
N ALA A 128 -8.30 -14.27 -7.11
CA ALA A 128 -9.37 -14.23 -6.11
C ALA A 128 -10.56 -13.36 -6.51
N GLU A 129 -10.31 -12.27 -7.26
CA GLU A 129 -11.36 -11.36 -7.72
C GLU A 129 -12.06 -11.88 -8.99
N SER A 130 -13.32 -11.51 -9.13
CA SER A 130 -14.15 -11.98 -10.22
C SER A 130 -13.85 -11.23 -11.52
N TYR A 131 -14.11 -11.87 -12.66
CA TYR A 131 -14.03 -11.18 -13.96
C TYR A 131 -14.94 -9.95 -14.03
N ALA A 132 -16.12 -9.99 -13.39
CA ALA A 132 -17.06 -8.87 -13.41
C ALA A 132 -16.50 -7.60 -12.74
N GLU A 133 -15.65 -7.74 -11.73
CA GLU A 133 -14.99 -6.61 -11.06
C GLU A 133 -13.85 -6.04 -11.92
N LEU A 134 -13.20 -6.88 -12.71
CA LEU A 134 -12.03 -6.53 -13.53
C LEU A 134 -12.35 -6.32 -15.02
N GLU A 135 -13.61 -6.44 -15.43
CA GLU A 135 -14.03 -6.35 -16.85
C GLU A 135 -13.57 -5.03 -17.48
N SER A 136 -13.73 -3.92 -16.75
CA SER A 136 -13.27 -2.60 -17.22
C SER A 136 -11.76 -2.53 -17.41
N VAL A 137 -11.00 -3.26 -16.60
CA VAL A 137 -9.53 -3.30 -16.63
C VAL A 137 -9.03 -3.99 -17.88
N PHE A 138 -9.61 -5.15 -18.21
CA PHE A 138 -9.35 -5.82 -19.49
C PHE A 138 -9.84 -5.00 -20.70
N GLY A 139 -10.79 -4.08 -20.49
CA GLY A 139 -11.20 -3.07 -21.47
C GLY A 139 -10.26 -1.87 -21.59
N GLY A 140 -9.14 -1.85 -20.86
CA GLY A 140 -8.13 -0.78 -20.91
C GLY A 140 -8.42 0.42 -20.00
N LYS A 141 -9.31 0.27 -19.00
CA LYS A 141 -9.51 1.28 -17.95
C LYS A 141 -8.68 0.94 -16.72
N GLU A 142 -8.20 1.92 -15.99
CA GLU A 142 -7.57 1.67 -14.70
C GLU A 142 -8.58 1.08 -13.70
N TYR A 143 -8.07 0.28 -12.75
CA TYR A 143 -8.85 -0.20 -11.61
C TYR A 143 -8.94 0.94 -10.56
N ILE A 144 -10.16 1.36 -10.21
CA ILE A 144 -10.44 2.50 -9.31
C ILE A 144 -10.96 1.99 -7.96
#